data_AF-A0A7V8YB07-F1
#
_entry.id   AF-A0A7V8YB07-F1
#
_cell.length_a   1.000
_cell.length_b   1.000
_cell.length_c   1.000
_cell.angle_alpha   90.00
_cell.angle_beta   90.00
_cell.angle_gamma   90.00
#
_symmetry.space_group_name_H-M   'P 1'
#
loop_
_entity.id
_entity.type
_entity.pdbx_description
1 polymer ?
#
loop_
_entity_poly.entity_id
_entity_poly.type
_entity_poly.pdbx_seq_one_letter_code
_entity_poly.pdbx_strand_id
1 'polypeptide(L)'
;MVPLCSNWVLKPRWAEKIRNPKPVLDKLGVKPEHDVGVISIDDEAFLKQLKNRAATVRSGRPRTDTDVIFFGANRNKNLDRLAMLRSYIRPNGAIWIMRPKGANAELKESDIANPSAEWVTDVA
;
A
#
# COMPACT_ATOMS: atom_id res chain seq x y z
N MET A 1 -31.74 48.60 -13.42
CA MET A 1 -31.06 47.88 -14.49
C MET A 1 -29.86 47.16 -13.87
N VAL A 2 -29.99 45.87 -13.56
CA VAL A 2 -28.93 45.03 -12.95
C VAL A 2 -28.54 43.99 -13.99
N PRO A 3 -27.25 43.82 -14.33
CA PRO A 3 -26.87 42.88 -15.38
C PRO A 3 -26.98 41.45 -14.84
N LEU A 4 -27.52 40.58 -15.68
CA LEU A 4 -27.51 39.13 -15.53
C LEU A 4 -26.04 38.65 -15.51
N CYS A 5 -25.54 38.23 -14.35
CA CYS A 5 -24.32 37.45 -14.28
C CYS A 5 -24.61 36.03 -14.76
N SER A 6 -24.42 35.85 -16.07
CA SER A 6 -24.42 34.57 -16.75
C SER A 6 -23.28 33.67 -16.25
N ASN A 7 -23.57 32.37 -16.28
CA ASN A 7 -22.62 31.26 -16.43
C ASN A 7 -22.09 30.57 -15.16
N TRP A 8 -23.00 29.88 -14.46
CA TRP A 8 -22.66 28.68 -13.69
C TRP A 8 -22.71 27.47 -14.63
N VAL A 9 -21.57 26.79 -14.85
CA VAL A 9 -21.35 25.33 -14.70
C VAL A 9 -19.86 25.09 -14.97
N LEU A 10 -19.02 25.19 -13.94
CA LEU A 10 -17.75 24.47 -13.93
C LEU A 10 -18.04 23.10 -13.33
N LYS A 11 -18.05 22.04 -14.17
CA LYS A 11 -18.06 20.66 -13.66
C LYS A 11 -16.80 20.48 -12.82
N PRO A 12 -16.91 20.29 -11.50
CA PRO A 12 -15.73 20.24 -10.67
C PRO A 12 -15.04 18.88 -10.86
N ARG A 13 -13.72 18.88 -11.00
CA ARG A 13 -12.89 17.69 -11.27
C ARG A 13 -13.08 16.54 -10.25
N TRP A 14 -13.71 16.79 -9.10
CA TRP A 14 -14.07 15.74 -8.13
C TRP A 14 -15.21 14.83 -8.63
N ALA A 15 -16.13 15.34 -9.45
CA ALA A 15 -17.23 14.56 -10.01
C ALA A 15 -16.77 13.52 -11.06
N GLU A 16 -15.58 13.72 -11.64
CA GLU A 16 -14.92 12.73 -12.51
C GLU A 16 -14.22 11.64 -11.68
N LYS A 17 -13.60 12.01 -10.55
CA LYS A 17 -12.94 11.05 -9.63
C LYS A 17 -13.91 10.09 -8.95
N ILE A 18 -15.17 10.50 -8.75
CA ILE A 18 -16.24 9.60 -8.26
C ILE A 18 -16.65 8.58 -9.32
N ARG A 19 -16.71 9.00 -10.59
CA ARG A 19 -17.11 8.15 -11.71
C ARG A 19 -16.02 7.19 -12.17
N ASN A 20 -14.75 7.56 -11.98
CA ASN A 20 -13.60 6.71 -12.27
C ASN A 20 -12.73 6.55 -11.01
N PRO A 21 -13.14 5.70 -10.07
CA PRO A 21 -12.37 5.49 -8.85
C PRO A 21 -10.99 4.93 -9.21
N LYS A 22 -9.93 5.52 -8.63
CA LYS A 22 -8.58 4.96 -8.76
C LYS A 22 -8.58 3.51 -8.26
N PRO A 23 -7.92 2.58 -8.97
CA PRO A 23 -7.78 1.21 -8.50
C PRO A 23 -7.11 1.20 -7.12
N VAL A 24 -7.48 0.24 -6.27
CA VAL A 24 -7.01 0.17 -4.88
C VAL A 24 -5.48 0.21 -4.80
N LEU A 25 -4.80 -0.47 -5.72
CA LEU A 25 -3.34 -0.49 -5.82
C LEU A 25 -2.70 0.90 -6.03
N ASP A 26 -3.39 1.82 -6.73
CA ASP A 26 -2.91 3.20 -6.89
C ASP A 26 -3.04 4.00 -5.60
N LYS A 27 -4.01 3.66 -4.74
CA LYS A 27 -4.11 4.24 -3.41
C LYS A 27 -2.99 3.74 -2.51
N LEU A 28 -2.56 2.49 -2.72
CA LEU A 28 -1.42 1.89 -2.03
C LEU A 28 -0.06 2.34 -2.61
N GLY A 29 -0.03 3.27 -3.56
CA GLY A 29 1.21 3.79 -4.15
C GLY A 29 1.91 2.83 -5.13
N VAL A 30 1.25 1.75 -5.55
CA VAL A 30 1.81 0.83 -6.56
C VAL A 30 1.67 1.44 -7.94
N LYS A 31 2.80 1.71 -8.59
CA LYS A 31 2.85 2.21 -9.95
C LYS A 31 3.23 1.11 -10.95
N PRO A 32 2.90 1.26 -12.25
CA PRO A 32 3.25 0.29 -13.28
C PRO A 32 4.73 -0.03 -13.37
N GLU A 33 5.59 0.94 -13.10
CA GLU A 33 7.04 0.82 -13.21
C GLU A 33 7.71 0.16 -11.99
N HIS A 34 6.97 -0.09 -10.91
CA HIS A 34 7.55 -0.56 -9.64
C HIS A 34 7.95 -2.04 -9.68
N ASP A 35 9.06 -2.36 -9.02
CA ASP A 35 9.35 -3.72 -8.55
C ASP A 35 8.68 -3.94 -7.19
N VAL A 36 7.81 -4.96 -7.12
CA VAL A 36 6.98 -5.26 -5.96
C VAL A 36 7.39 -6.59 -5.34
N GLY A 37 7.80 -6.55 -4.07
CA GLY A 37 8.02 -7.74 -3.25
C GLY A 37 6.75 -8.18 -2.54
N VAL A 38 6.48 -9.48 -2.51
CA VAL A 38 5.36 -10.09 -1.78
C VAL A 38 5.86 -11.20 -0.88
N ILE A 39 5.58 -11.10 0.41
CA ILE A 39 6.13 -11.98 1.44
C ILE A 39 5.01 -12.45 2.35
N SER A 40 4.85 -13.78 2.49
CA SER A 40 3.88 -14.40 3.41
C SER A 40 2.42 -13.94 3.14
N ILE A 41 2.06 -13.77 1.88
CA ILE A 41 0.68 -13.46 1.43
C ILE A 41 0.21 -14.57 0.50
N ASP A 42 -0.88 -15.21 0.89
CA ASP A 42 -1.50 -16.34 0.18
C ASP A 42 -2.88 -15.97 -0.38
N ASP A 43 -3.01 -14.76 -0.95
CA ASP A 43 -4.22 -14.26 -1.62
C ASP A 43 -3.99 -14.22 -3.13
N GLU A 44 -4.50 -15.21 -3.85
CA GLU A 44 -4.35 -15.33 -5.30
C GLU A 44 -5.00 -14.17 -6.07
N ALA A 45 -6.13 -13.65 -5.59
CA ALA A 45 -6.84 -12.55 -6.24
C ALA A 45 -6.01 -11.26 -6.14
N PHE A 46 -5.44 -11.00 -4.97
CA PHE A 46 -4.54 -9.87 -4.76
C PHE A 46 -3.25 -10.00 -5.57
N LEU A 47 -2.63 -11.19 -5.57
CA LEU A 47 -1.43 -11.46 -6.38
C LEU A 47 -1.68 -11.26 -7.87
N LYS A 48 -2.85 -11.66 -8.38
CA LYS A 48 -3.26 -11.42 -9.77
C LYS A 48 -3.42 -9.94 -10.08
N GLN A 49 -4.03 -9.18 -9.17
CA GLN A 49 -4.16 -7.72 -9.33
C GLN A 49 -2.78 -7.04 -9.37
N LEU A 50 -1.85 -7.43 -8.49
CA LEU A 50 -0.48 -6.92 -8.49
C LEU A 50 0.24 -7.21 -9.81
N LYS A 51 0.17 -8.45 -10.30
CA LYS A 51 0.82 -8.86 -11.57
C LYS A 51 0.25 -8.12 -12.77
N ASN A 52 -1.03 -7.76 -12.75
CA ASN A 52 -1.66 -7.00 -13.82
C ASN A 52 -1.27 -5.52 -13.80
N ARG A 53 -0.81 -5.00 -12.66
CA ARG A 53 -0.52 -3.57 -12.48
C ARG A 53 0.96 -3.26 -12.54
N ALA A 54 1.79 -3.96 -11.78
CA ALA A 54 3.22 -3.67 -11.61
C ALA A 54 4.07 -4.40 -12.65
N ALA A 55 5.19 -3.79 -13.04
CA ALA A 55 6.12 -4.33 -14.02
C ALA A 55 6.75 -5.63 -13.54
N THR A 56 7.01 -5.74 -12.24
CA THR A 56 7.60 -6.93 -11.63
C THR A 56 6.96 -7.21 -10.29
N VAL A 57 6.56 -8.47 -10.09
CA VAL A 57 6.05 -8.97 -8.81
C VAL A 57 6.85 -10.22 -8.44
N ARG A 58 7.47 -10.21 -7.26
CA ARG A 58 8.31 -11.30 -6.76
C ARG A 58 7.76 -11.82 -5.46
N SER A 59 7.50 -13.12 -5.39
CA SER A 59 7.15 -13.79 -4.13
C SER A 59 8.42 -14.28 -3.41
N GLY A 60 8.40 -14.22 -2.08
CA GLY A 60 9.46 -14.77 -1.24
C GLY A 60 10.55 -13.77 -0.89
N ARG A 61 11.79 -13.98 -1.34
CA ARG A 61 12.92 -13.11 -0.95
C ARG A 61 12.92 -11.83 -1.80
N PRO A 62 12.75 -10.63 -1.20
CA PRO A 62 12.85 -9.38 -1.94
C PRO A 62 14.28 -9.18 -2.45
N ARG A 63 14.43 -8.56 -3.62
CA ARG A 63 15.74 -8.12 -4.12
C ARG A 63 16.09 -6.79 -3.47
N THR A 64 17.38 -6.46 -3.45
CA THR A 64 17.81 -5.08 -3.18
C THR A 64 17.15 -4.14 -4.17
N ASP A 65 16.86 -2.92 -3.73
CA ASP A 65 16.23 -1.87 -4.52
C ASP A 65 14.79 -2.20 -5.00
N THR A 66 13.98 -2.79 -4.12
CA THR A 66 12.53 -2.96 -4.33
C THR A 66 11.80 -1.65 -4.04
N ASP A 67 10.78 -1.30 -4.83
CA ASP A 67 10.01 -0.05 -4.66
C ASP A 67 8.91 -0.20 -3.60
N VAL A 68 8.20 -1.34 -3.60
CA VAL A 68 7.11 -1.60 -2.65
C VAL A 68 7.18 -3.05 -2.15
N ILE A 69 7.09 -3.26 -0.84
CA ILE A 69 7.01 -4.61 -0.25
C ILE A 69 5.66 -4.79 0.44
N PHE A 70 4.90 -5.80 0.05
CA PHE A 70 3.73 -6.30 0.77
C PHE A 70 4.14 -7.46 1.67
N PHE A 71 3.98 -7.28 2.99
CA PHE A 71 4.41 -8.23 4.01
C PHE A 71 3.22 -8.71 4.85
N GLY A 72 2.91 -10.00 4.76
CA GLY A 72 1.95 -10.66 5.63
C GLY A 72 2.50 -10.89 7.03
N ALA A 73 1.88 -10.27 8.03
CA ALA A 73 2.22 -10.42 9.44
C ALA A 73 0.97 -10.84 10.23
N ASN A 74 1.05 -12.00 10.89
CA ASN A 74 -0.02 -12.53 11.72
C ASN A 74 0.27 -12.40 13.23
N ARG A 75 1.54 -12.17 13.62
CA ARG A 75 1.97 -12.06 15.02
C ARG A 75 3.02 -10.95 15.20
N ASN A 76 3.22 -10.46 16.42
CA ASN A 76 4.20 -9.40 16.71
C ASN A 76 5.63 -9.79 16.31
N LYS A 77 6.03 -11.06 16.51
CA LYS A 77 7.38 -11.54 16.10
C LYS A 77 7.66 -11.39 14.61
N ASN A 78 6.64 -11.30 13.76
CA ASN A 78 6.84 -11.06 12.34
C ASN A 78 7.41 -9.64 12.09
N LEU A 79 7.12 -8.68 12.97
CA LEU A 79 7.59 -7.30 12.86
C LEU A 79 9.11 -7.17 13.05
N ASP A 80 9.76 -8.12 13.72
CA ASP A 80 11.22 -8.17 13.87
C ASP A 80 11.93 -8.23 12.50
N ARG A 81 11.24 -8.73 11.46
CA ARG A 81 11.76 -8.79 10.09
C ARG A 81 11.75 -7.44 9.38
N LEU A 82 11.03 -6.43 9.87
CA LEU A 82 10.88 -5.13 9.19
C LEU A 82 12.22 -4.42 9.01
N ALA A 83 13.12 -4.50 10.01
CA ALA A 83 14.46 -3.92 9.92
C ALA A 83 15.25 -4.52 8.75
N MET A 84 15.17 -5.84 8.57
CA MET A 84 15.78 -6.53 7.43
C MET A 84 15.07 -6.17 6.11
N LEU A 85 13.74 -6.05 6.10
CA LEU A 85 13.01 -5.70 4.87
C LEU A 85 13.35 -4.28 4.39
N ARG A 86 13.57 -3.34 5.30
CA ARG A 86 14.00 -1.97 4.97
C ARG A 86 15.30 -1.93 4.20
N SER A 87 16.27 -2.82 4.48
CA SER A 87 17.54 -2.84 3.75
C SER A 87 17.39 -3.26 2.28
N TYR A 88 16.22 -3.78 1.88
CA TYR A 88 15.92 -4.15 0.50
C TYR A 88 15.15 -3.07 -0.26
N ILE A 89 14.76 -1.97 0.38
CA ILE A 89 13.86 -0.97 -0.20
C ILE A 89 14.63 0.27 -0.67
N ARG A 90 14.24 0.79 -1.84
CA ARG A 90 14.78 2.04 -2.37
C ARG A 90 14.40 3.24 -1.48
N PRO A 91 15.19 4.33 -1.51
CA PRO A 91 14.74 5.61 -0.96
C PRO A 91 13.34 5.99 -1.51
N ASN A 92 12.41 6.37 -0.63
CA ASN A 92 10.99 6.63 -0.91
C ASN A 92 10.12 5.39 -1.27
N GLY A 93 10.64 4.18 -1.08
CA GLY A 93 9.84 2.97 -1.17
C GLY A 93 8.98 2.73 0.09
N ALA A 94 8.03 1.82 -0.01
CA ALA A 94 7.03 1.58 1.04
C ALA A 94 6.95 0.11 1.48
N ILE A 95 6.62 -0.12 2.75
CA ILE A 95 6.25 -1.45 3.28
C ILE A 95 4.79 -1.44 3.69
N TRP A 96 4.00 -2.28 3.05
CA TRP A 96 2.62 -2.54 3.41
C TRP A 96 2.52 -3.78 4.28
N ILE A 97 2.05 -3.63 5.51
CA ILE A 97 1.82 -4.75 6.43
C ILE A 97 0.38 -5.23 6.26
N MET A 98 0.23 -6.46 5.79
CA MET A 98 -1.05 -7.15 5.64
C MET A 98 -1.27 -8.05 6.85
N ARG A 99 -2.38 -7.88 7.57
CA ARG A 99 -2.72 -8.68 8.74
C ARG A 99 -4.13 -9.28 8.64
N PRO A 100 -4.39 -10.43 9.28
CA PRO A 100 -5.75 -10.89 9.48
C PRO A 100 -6.53 -9.87 10.34
N LYS A 101 -7.77 -9.61 9.94
CA LYS A 101 -8.69 -8.73 10.66
C LYS A 101 -9.69 -9.59 11.46
N GLY A 102 -9.97 -9.21 12.71
CA GLY A 102 -10.98 -9.86 13.54
C GLY A 102 -10.63 -9.84 15.03
N ALA A 103 -11.58 -10.26 15.88
CA ALA A 103 -11.39 -10.30 17.33
C ALA A 103 -10.30 -11.30 17.76
N ASN A 104 -10.08 -12.36 16.97
CA ASN A 104 -9.08 -13.39 17.21
C ASN A 104 -7.72 -13.08 16.55
N ALA A 105 -7.55 -11.88 15.97
CA ALA A 105 -6.27 -11.50 15.40
C ALA A 105 -5.26 -11.25 16.53
N GLU A 106 -4.15 -11.98 16.48
CA GLU A 106 -3.05 -11.84 17.45
C GLU A 106 -2.34 -10.49 17.29
N LEU A 107 -2.13 -10.06 16.04
CA LEU A 107 -1.57 -8.74 15.72
C LEU A 107 -2.67 -7.67 15.67
N LYS A 108 -2.61 -6.69 16.57
CA LYS A 108 -3.53 -5.54 16.60
C LYS A 108 -2.92 -4.32 15.93
N GLU A 109 -3.77 -3.34 15.65
CA GLU A 109 -3.35 -2.08 15.05
C GLU A 109 -2.41 -1.28 15.98
N SER A 110 -2.63 -1.35 17.29
CA SER A 110 -1.73 -0.76 18.29
C SER A 110 -0.31 -1.32 18.23
N ASP A 111 -0.14 -2.60 17.88
CA ASP A 111 1.18 -3.23 17.75
C ASP A 111 1.94 -2.76 16.50
N ILE A 112 1.21 -2.36 15.46
CA ILE A 112 1.77 -1.83 14.21
C ILE A 112 2.06 -0.33 14.34
N ALA A 113 1.16 0.42 14.99
CA ALA A 113 1.29 1.86 15.21
C ALA A 113 2.32 2.18 16.29
N ASN A 114 2.50 1.29 17.27
CA ASN A 114 3.49 1.42 18.32
C ASN A 114 4.29 0.12 18.43
N PRO A 115 5.09 -0.23 17.40
CA PRO A 115 6.06 -1.28 17.57
C PRO A 115 7.00 -0.79 18.66
N SER A 116 7.53 -1.69 19.49
CA SER A 116 8.46 -1.38 20.58
C SER A 116 9.78 -0.73 20.13
N ALA A 117 9.86 -0.30 18.88
CA ALA A 117 10.94 0.36 18.19
C ALA A 117 10.39 1.61 17.46
N GLU A 118 10.95 2.74 17.85
CA GLU A 118 10.91 4.14 17.38
C GLU A 118 10.87 4.42 15.84
N TRP A 119 10.59 3.47 14.94
CA TRP A 119 11.04 3.57 13.54
C TRP A 119 10.04 3.27 12.41
N VAL A 120 8.73 3.43 12.59
CA VAL A 120 7.77 3.33 11.47
C VAL A 120 7.61 4.68 10.78
N THR A 121 8.34 4.88 9.69
CA THR A 121 8.11 5.99 8.75
C THR A 121 7.14 5.53 7.67
N ASP A 122 5.96 6.15 7.66
CA ASP A 122 4.85 6.03 6.70
C ASP A 122 4.27 4.63 6.48
N VAL A 123 3.32 4.27 7.35
CA VAL A 123 2.17 3.44 6.98
C VAL A 123 1.15 4.39 6.36
N ALA A 124 1.12 4.48 5.03
CA ALA A 124 0.10 5.26 4.31
C ALA A 124 -1.26 4.56 4.28
#